data_AF-A0A0V0HU38-F1
#
_entry.id   AF-A0A0V0HU38-F1
#
_cell.length_a   1.000
_cell.length_b   1.000
_cell.length_c   1.000
_cell.angle_alpha   90.00
_cell.angle_beta   90.00
_cell.angle_gamma   90.00
#
_symmetry.space_group_name_H-M   'P 1'
#
loop_
_entity.id
_entity.type
_entity.pdbx_description
1 polymer ?
#
loop_
_entity_poly.entity_id
_entity_poly.type
_entity_poly.pdbx_seq_one_letter_code
_entity_poly.pdbx_strand_id
1 'polypeptide(L)' 'MSTCPSCMISFYLNQQSTASAPPSVYLLKVFCLDRKGLLHDVTKILCELELTIQRVKVMTTPDDKVLDLFFITDCM' A
#
# COMPACT_ATOMS: atom_id res chain seq x y z
N MET A 1 45.45 -19.98 25.06
CA MET A 1 44.70 -18.89 24.40
C MET A 1 44.15 -19.43 23.09
N SER A 2 42.90 -19.88 23.08
CA SER A 2 42.23 -20.42 21.89
C SER A 2 41.34 -19.32 21.30
N THR A 3 41.57 -18.92 20.05
CA THR A 3 40.78 -17.90 19.37
C THR A 3 39.72 -18.58 18.50
N CYS A 4 38.45 -18.26 18.74
CA CYS A 4 37.31 -18.78 17.99
C CYS A 4 37.22 -18.11 16.60
N PRO A 5 36.80 -18.82 15.53
CA PRO A 5 36.68 -18.25 14.20
C PRO A 5 35.34 -17.50 14.05
N SER A 6 35.37 -16.19 14.27
CA SER A 6 34.23 -15.26 14.13
C SER A 6 33.85 -14.94 12.67
N CYS A 7 34.40 -15.65 11.68
CA CYS A 7 34.30 -15.25 10.26
C CYS A 7 32.99 -15.64 9.56
N MET A 8 32.13 -16.47 10.17
CA MET A 8 30.83 -16.87 9.56
C MET A 8 29.75 -15.78 9.71
N ILE A 9 29.90 -14.86 10.68
CA ILE A 9 28.89 -13.83 10.97
C ILE A 9 28.93 -12.71 9.91
N SER A 10 30.10 -12.40 9.37
CA SER A 10 30.25 -11.33 8.37
C SER A 10 29.57 -11.63 7.04
N PHE A 11 29.46 -12.90 6.63
CA PHE A 11 28.81 -13.25 5.36
C PHE A 11 27.29 -13.07 5.40
N TYR A 12 26.64 -13.37 6.52
CA TYR A 12 25.20 -13.12 6.68
C TYR A 12 24.89 -11.62 6.84
N LEU A 13 25.75 -10.88 7.52
CA LEU A 13 25.54 -9.45 7.73
C LEU A 13 25.85 -8.62 6.48
N ASN A 14 26.69 -9.12 5.56
CA ASN A 14 26.93 -8.47 4.27
C ASN A 14 25.85 -8.76 3.21
N GLN A 15 24.83 -9.56 3.54
CA GLN A 15 23.56 -9.56 2.81
C GLN A 15 22.67 -8.37 3.24
N GLN A 16 23.30 -7.28 3.69
CA GLN A 16 22.65 -6.02 4.01
C GLN A 16 22.09 -5.43 2.73
N SER A 17 20.83 -5.74 2.50
CA SER A 17 19.85 -4.75 2.11
C SER A 17 20.22 -3.93 0.87
N THR A 18 20.08 -4.54 -0.31
CA THR A 18 19.47 -3.82 -1.44
C THR A 18 17.97 -3.55 -1.17
N ALA A 19 17.59 -3.37 0.10
CA ALA A 19 16.22 -3.10 0.50
C ALA A 19 15.94 -1.64 0.11
N SER A 20 15.50 -1.47 -1.13
CA SER A 20 14.71 -0.32 -1.54
C SER A 20 13.73 0.00 -0.40
N ALA A 21 13.66 1.27 0.00
CA ALA A 21 12.71 1.69 1.03
C ALA A 21 11.32 1.13 0.67
N PRO A 22 10.54 0.65 1.67
CA PRO A 22 9.22 0.12 1.37
C PRO A 22 8.42 1.18 0.60
N PRO A 23 7.67 0.79 -0.45
CA PRO A 23 6.94 1.75 -1.28
C PRO A 23 5.96 2.54 -0.42
N SER A 24 5.88 3.85 -0.66
CA SER A 24 5.06 4.77 0.15
C SER A 24 3.57 4.48 -0.09
N VAL A 25 2.84 4.16 0.98
CA VAL A 25 1.39 3.90 0.92
C VAL A 25 0.62 5.17 1.26
N TYR A 26 -0.29 5.57 0.38
CA TYR A 26 -1.20 6.70 0.54
C TYR A 26 -2.62 6.22 0.84
N LEU A 27 -3.40 7.06 1.52
CA LEU A 27 -4.81 6.80 1.83
C LEU A 27 -5.70 7.82 1.12
N LEU A 28 -6.45 7.38 0.12
CA LEU A 28 -7.53 8.15 -0.50
C LEU A 28 -8.84 7.87 0.24
N LYS A 29 -9.51 8.92 0.70
CA LYS A 29 -10.83 8.85 1.35
C LYS A 29 -11.89 9.47 0.43
N VAL A 30 -12.91 8.70 0.09
CA VAL A 30 -14.06 9.16 -0.69
C VAL A 30 -15.26 9.20 0.25
N PHE A 31 -15.81 10.39 0.46
CA PHE A 31 -17.00 10.59 1.28
C PHE A 31 -18.06 11.38 0.48
N CYS A 32 -19.12 10.70 0.04
CA CYS A 32 -20.16 11.29 -0.81
C CYS A 32 -21.48 10.53 -0.70
N LEU A 33 -22.54 11.01 -1.35
CA LEU A 33 -23.79 10.27 -1.49
C LEU A 33 -23.56 9.00 -2.32
N ASP A 34 -24.19 7.89 -1.91
CA ASP A 34 -24.09 6.64 -2.65
C ASP A 34 -24.70 6.79 -4.04
N ARG A 35 -24.02 6.23 -5.03
CA ARG A 35 -24.50 6.16 -6.39
C ARG A 35 -23.97 4.91 -7.07
N LYS A 36 -24.80 4.34 -7.94
CA LYS A 36 -24.40 3.19 -8.76
C LYS A 36 -23.15 3.54 -9.57
N GLY A 37 -22.13 2.70 -9.45
CA GLY A 37 -20.88 2.84 -10.20
C GLY A 37 -19.81 3.71 -9.52
N LEU A 38 -20.04 4.26 -8.33
CA LEU A 38 -19.05 5.08 -7.62
C LEU A 38 -17.68 4.38 -7.50
N LEU A 39 -17.67 3.14 -6.99
CA LEU A 39 -16.44 2.36 -6.87
C LEU A 39 -15.75 2.15 -8.22
N HIS A 40 -16.52 1.86 -9.27
CA HIS A 40 -15.98 1.67 -10.62
C HIS A 40 -15.32 2.94 -11.15
N ASP A 41 -15.95 4.10 -10.97
CA ASP A 41 -15.40 5.38 -11.43
C ASP A 41 -14.08 5.70 -10.71
N VAL A 42 -14.04 5.49 -9.39
CA VAL A 42 -12.83 5.73 -8.58
C VAL A 42 -11.72 4.77 -8.97
N THR A 43 -12.00 3.46 -9.05
CA THR A 43 -10.97 2.47 -9.42
C THR A 43 -10.47 2.69 -10.84
N LYS A 44 -11.34 3.06 -11.78
CA LYS A 44 -10.96 3.39 -13.16
C LYS A 44 -9.96 4.54 -13.19
N ILE A 45 -10.22 5.64 -12.49
CA ILE A 45 -9.31 6.79 -12.44
C ILE A 45 -7.98 6.39 -11.80
N LEU A 46 -8.00 5.62 -10.70
CA LEU A 46 -6.77 5.14 -10.07
C LEU A 46 -5.95 4.25 -11.02
N CYS A 47 -6.60 3.40 -11.82
CA CYS A 47 -5.93 2.59 -12.84
C CYS A 47 -5.37 3.45 -13.99
N GLU A 48 -6.11 4.45 -14.47
CA GLU A 48 -5.65 5.38 -15.52
C GLU A 48 -4.44 6.21 -15.07
N LEU A 49 -4.30 6.44 -13.77
CA LEU A 49 -3.16 7.11 -13.15
C LEU A 49 -2.01 6.14 -12.77
N GLU A 50 -2.13 4.87 -13.13
CA GLU A 50 -1.14 3.82 -12.81
C GLU A 50 -0.90 3.63 -11.29
N LEU A 51 -1.87 4.01 -10.46
CA LEU A 51 -1.81 3.83 -9.01
C LEU A 51 -2.28 2.43 -8.62
N THR A 52 -1.49 1.73 -7.81
CA THR A 52 -1.82 0.37 -7.35
C THR A 52 -2.67 0.43 -6.09
N ILE A 53 -3.86 -0.17 -6.13
CA ILE A 53 -4.73 -0.32 -4.96
C ILE A 53 -4.30 -1.56 -4.16
N GLN A 54 -3.79 -1.35 -2.95
CA GLN A 54 -3.41 -2.44 -2.05
C GLN A 54 -4.58 -2.97 -1.23
N ARG A 55 -5.46 -2.07 -0.80
CA ARG A 55 -6.61 -2.42 0.04
C ARG A 55 -7.71 -1.41 -0.15
N VAL A 56 -8.95 -1.90 -0.15
CA VAL A 56 -10.15 -1.07 -0.09
C VAL A 56 -10.94 -1.43 1.17
N LYS A 57 -11.47 -0.42 1.85
CA LYS A 57 -12.54 -0.59 2.82
C LYS A 57 -13.74 0.20 2.32
N VAL A 58 -14.86 -0.48 2.16
CA VAL A 58 -16.11 0.11 1.68
C VAL A 58 -17.08 0.20 2.84
N MET A 59 -17.76 1.33 2.98
CA MET A 59 -18.75 1.53 4.03
C MET A 59 -19.88 2.40 3.52
N THR A 60 -21.10 1.87 3.51
CA THR A 60 -22.32 2.66 3.32
C THR A 60 -22.92 2.97 4.67
N THR A 61 -23.27 4.24 4.90
CA THR A 61 -23.93 4.71 6.12
C THR A 61 -25.45 4.69 5.97
N PRO A 62 -26.22 4.65 7.07
CA PRO A 62 -27.68 4.62 7.02
C PRO A 62 -28.34 5.86 6.37
N ASP A 63 -27.62 6.96 6.23
CA ASP A 63 -28.04 8.20 5.59
C ASP A 63 -27.66 8.27 4.10
N ASP A 64 -27.52 7.11 3.45
CA ASP A 64 -27.18 6.94 2.03
C ASP A 64 -25.88 7.64 1.60
N LYS A 65 -24.91 7.76 2.51
CA LYS A 65 -23.55 8.17 2.19
C LYS A 65 -22.62 6.98 2.14
N VAL A 66 -21.50 7.17 1.46
CA VAL A 66 -20.41 6.21 1.37
C VAL A 66 -19.17 6.81 2.01
N LEU A 67 -18.41 6.01 2.74
CA LEU A 67 -17.05 6.27 3.18
C LEU A 67 -16.14 5.15 2.69
N ASP A 68 -15.53 5.36 1.53
CA ASP A 68 -14.59 4.41 0.96
C ASP A 68 -13.15 4.86 1.24
N LEU A 69 -12.33 3.89 1.65
CA LEU A 69 -10.93 4.09 1.99
C LEU A 69 -10.07 3.22 1.06
N PHE A 70 -9.28 3.86 0.20
CA PHE A 70 -8.35 3.20 -0.71
C PHE A 70 -6.92 3.40 -0.22
N PHE A 71 -6.23 2.31 0.09
CA PHE A 71 -4.81 2.30 0.36
C PHE A 71 -4.10 2.05 -0.97
N ILE A 72 -3.37 3.05 -1.45
CA ILE A 72 -2.75 3.05 -2.78
C ILE A 72 -1.25 3.25 -2.68
N THR A 73 -0.51 2.70 -3.64
CA THR A 73 0.91 2.99 -3.86
C THR A 73 1.10 3.59 -5.24
N ASP A 74 2.01 4.54 -5.30
CA ASP A 74 2.60 4.99 -6.57
C ASP A 74 3.77 4.05 -6.91
N CYS A 75 3.71 3.40 -8.06
CA CYS A 75 4.70 2.43 -8.50
C CYS A 75 5.71 3.09 -9.45
N MET A 76 6.43 4.10 -8.97
CA MET A 76 7.65 4.61 -9.60
C MET A 76 8.91 4.07 -8.91
#